data_AF-A0A5N9FP71-F1
#
_entry.id   AF-A0A5N9FP71-F1
#
_cell.length_a   1.000
_cell.length_b   1.000
_cell.length_c   1.000
_cell.angle_alpha   90.00
_cell.angle_beta   90.00
_cell.angle_gamma   90.00
#
_symmetry.space_group_name_H-M   'P 1'
#
loop_
_entity.id
_entity.type
_entity.pdbx_description
1 polymer ?
#
loop_
_entity_poly.entity_id
_entity_poly.type
_entity_poly.pdbx_seq_one_letter_code
_entity_poly.pdbx_strand_id
1 'polypeptide(L)'
;MTPQIPLLTVPDYEARTRQTMPTALFDRLFGTYGGPTMLSNTNNLKAMDGVKLRPRVLADVSQRDLSTEVLGNKISFPVMLAPTGTHQRAHPEGELASTKAAGIAGTILSLSTAASYSIEEVAEVATTPLWFQLYFFKDRELTEI
;
A
#
# COMPACT_ATOMS: atom_id res chain seq x y z
N MET A 1 -25.17 20.04 -2.18
CA MET A 1 -23.99 19.16 -1.97
C MET A 1 -24.41 17.76 -2.33
N THR A 2 -23.81 17.16 -3.36
CA THR A 2 -24.08 15.77 -3.73
C THR A 2 -23.60 14.88 -2.57
N PRO A 3 -24.44 14.01 -2.00
CA PRO A 3 -24.02 13.17 -0.88
C PRO A 3 -22.84 12.30 -1.31
N GLN A 4 -21.74 12.42 -0.58
CA GLN A 4 -20.54 11.64 -0.85
C GLN A 4 -20.80 10.21 -0.40
N ILE A 5 -21.04 9.33 -1.38
CA ILE A 5 -21.21 7.89 -1.15
C ILE A 5 -19.94 7.40 -0.41
N PRO A 6 -20.09 6.71 0.74
CA PRO A 6 -18.95 6.18 1.48
C PRO A 6 -18.20 5.16 0.61
N LEU A 7 -16.86 5.25 0.61
CA LEU A 7 -15.99 4.26 -0.02
C LEU A 7 -15.82 3.10 0.96
N LEU A 8 -16.30 1.90 0.61
CA LEU A 8 -16.39 0.76 1.51
C LEU A 8 -15.37 -0.34 1.17
N THR A 9 -15.04 -0.46 -0.10
CA THR A 9 -14.17 -1.51 -0.63
C THR A 9 -13.00 -0.89 -1.39
N VAL A 10 -11.90 -1.64 -1.54
CA VAL A 10 -10.73 -1.18 -2.31
C VAL A 10 -11.11 -0.73 -3.75
N PRO A 11 -11.96 -1.46 -4.50
CA PRO A 11 -12.44 -1.00 -5.82
C PRO A 11 -13.18 0.35 -5.81
N ASP A 12 -13.84 0.73 -4.72
CA ASP A 12 -14.51 2.03 -4.63
C ASP A 12 -13.49 3.18 -4.70
N TYR A 13 -12.31 3.00 -4.11
CA TYR A 13 -11.22 3.99 -4.16
C TYR A 13 -10.66 4.11 -5.58
N GLU A 14 -10.48 3.00 -6.30
CA GLU A 14 -10.05 3.03 -7.71
C GLU A 14 -11.09 3.75 -8.59
N ALA A 15 -12.37 3.39 -8.45
CA ALA A 15 -13.47 4.00 -9.19
C ALA A 15 -13.58 5.50 -8.93
N ARG A 16 -13.41 5.93 -7.67
CA ARG A 16 -13.35 7.35 -7.30
C ARG A 16 -12.14 8.04 -7.93
N THR A 17 -10.97 7.42 -7.84
CA THR A 17 -9.73 8.00 -8.37
C THR A 17 -9.82 8.20 -9.88
N ARG A 18 -10.43 7.26 -10.61
CA ARG A 18 -10.69 7.39 -12.06
C ARG A 18 -11.54 8.61 -12.41
N GLN A 19 -12.42 9.06 -11.51
CA GLN A 19 -13.28 10.23 -11.73
C GLN A 19 -12.58 11.55 -11.42
N THR A 20 -11.59 11.55 -10.53
CA THR A 20 -10.98 12.79 -10.00
C THR A 20 -9.56 13.04 -10.49
N MET A 21 -8.84 12.01 -10.92
CA MET A 21 -7.46 12.09 -11.39
C MET A 21 -7.39 12.30 -12.91
N PRO A 22 -6.44 13.11 -13.43
CA PRO A 22 -6.22 13.20 -14.87
C PRO A 22 -5.95 11.83 -15.50
N THR A 23 -6.59 11.54 -16.64
CA THR A 23 -6.54 10.21 -17.28
C THR A 23 -5.11 9.71 -17.52
N ALA A 24 -4.23 10.54 -18.07
CA ALA A 24 -2.84 10.14 -18.35
C ALA A 24 -2.07 9.75 -17.08
N LEU A 25 -2.39 10.36 -15.94
CA LEU A 25 -1.79 10.04 -14.66
C LEU A 25 -2.41 8.78 -14.05
N PHE A 26 -3.73 8.63 -14.15
CA PHE A 26 -4.43 7.41 -13.76
C PHE A 26 -3.88 6.20 -14.51
N ASP A 27 -3.76 6.29 -15.84
CA ASP A 27 -3.22 5.23 -16.68
C ASP A 27 -1.76 4.92 -16.34
N ARG A 28 -0.98 5.90 -15.88
CA ARG A 28 0.40 5.68 -15.44
C ARG A 28 0.50 4.94 -14.11
N LEU A 29 -0.40 5.22 -13.15
CA LEU A 29 -0.36 4.63 -11.81
C LEU A 29 -1.08 3.28 -11.73
N PHE A 30 -2.21 3.16 -12.42
CA PHE A 30 -3.06 1.96 -12.41
C PHE A 30 -2.90 1.09 -13.66
N GLY A 31 -2.24 1.59 -14.71
CA GLY A 31 -1.90 0.80 -15.89
C GLY A 31 -0.78 -0.19 -15.61
N THR A 32 -0.80 -1.32 -16.31
CA THR A 32 0.29 -2.31 -16.24
C THR A 32 1.23 -2.14 -17.42
N TYR A 33 2.52 -2.36 -17.14
CA TYR A 33 3.50 -2.72 -18.16
C TYR A 33 3.24 -4.18 -18.59
N GLY A 34 2.15 -4.41 -19.33
CA GLY A 34 1.70 -5.75 -19.73
C GLY A 34 0.98 -5.82 -21.08
N GLY A 35 0.92 -4.70 -21.80
CA GLY A 35 0.15 -4.60 -23.06
C GLY A 35 -1.36 -4.43 -22.83
N PRO A 36 -2.17 -4.39 -23.90
CA PRO A 36 -3.56 -3.91 -23.89
C PRO A 36 -4.54 -4.73 -23.05
N THR A 37 -4.16 -5.89 -22.51
CA THR A 37 -5.07 -6.83 -21.85
C THR A 37 -4.97 -6.88 -20.33
N MET A 38 -3.95 -6.27 -19.70
CA MET A 38 -3.77 -6.25 -18.23
C MET A 38 -3.88 -7.65 -17.58
N LEU A 39 -3.53 -8.70 -18.31
CA LEU A 39 -3.94 -10.08 -17.99
C LEU A 39 -3.38 -10.56 -16.65
N SER A 40 -2.14 -10.18 -16.32
CA SER A 40 -1.49 -10.56 -15.06
C SER A 40 -2.23 -10.01 -13.83
N ASN A 41 -2.66 -8.75 -13.85
CA ASN A 41 -3.43 -8.17 -12.74
C ASN A 41 -4.78 -8.87 -12.58
N THR A 42 -5.46 -9.11 -13.71
CA THR A 42 -6.73 -9.86 -13.71
C THR A 42 -6.54 -11.26 -13.12
N ASN A 43 -5.43 -11.92 -13.46
CA ASN A 43 -5.11 -13.25 -12.94
C ASN A 43 -4.81 -13.23 -11.44
N ASN A 44 -4.11 -12.21 -10.92
CA ASN A 44 -3.85 -12.06 -9.49
C ASN A 44 -5.16 -11.95 -8.69
N LEU A 45 -6.09 -11.12 -9.17
CA LEU A 45 -7.42 -10.99 -8.54
C LEU A 45 -8.20 -12.30 -8.59
N LYS A 46 -8.23 -12.96 -9.76
CA LYS A 46 -8.89 -14.27 -9.92
C LYS A 46 -8.29 -15.36 -9.04
N ALA A 47 -6.97 -15.35 -8.83
CA ALA A 47 -6.31 -16.29 -7.95
C ALA A 47 -6.78 -16.12 -6.49
N MET A 48 -6.92 -14.87 -6.04
CA MET A 48 -7.48 -14.55 -4.72
C MET A 48 -8.96 -14.97 -4.62
N ASP A 49 -9.77 -14.74 -5.67
CA ASP A 49 -11.16 -15.21 -5.72
C ASP A 49 -11.26 -16.75 -5.62
N GLY A 50 -10.24 -17.48 -6.06
CA GLY A 50 -10.15 -18.93 -5.93
C GLY A 50 -9.97 -19.42 -4.49
N VAL A 51 -9.47 -18.57 -3.59
CA VAL A 51 -9.27 -18.92 -2.17
C VAL A 51 -10.59 -18.75 -1.41
N LYS A 52 -11.18 -19.87 -0.97
CA LYS A 52 -12.43 -19.87 -0.22
C LYS A 52 -12.18 -20.10 1.27
N LEU A 53 -12.74 -19.24 2.11
CA LEU A 53 -12.76 -19.45 3.56
C LEU A 53 -13.83 -20.49 3.89
N ARG A 54 -13.48 -21.51 4.68
CA ARG A 54 -14.45 -22.47 5.22
C ARG A 54 -15.12 -21.87 6.46
N PRO A 55 -16.43 -21.60 6.44
CA PRO A 55 -17.12 -21.09 7.63
C PRO A 55 -17.04 -22.12 8.77
N ARG A 56 -16.73 -21.64 9.98
CA ARG A 56 -16.79 -22.44 11.20
C ARG A 56 -17.93 -21.92 12.06
N VAL A 57 -18.94 -22.75 12.26
CA VAL A 57 -20.14 -22.40 13.04
C VAL A 57 -19.95 -22.75 14.51
N LEU A 58 -20.65 -22.03 15.40
CA LEU A 58 -20.57 -22.20 16.86
C LEU A 58 -19.16 -22.00 17.44
N ALA A 59 -18.29 -21.29 16.72
CA ALA A 59 -17.00 -20.84 17.23
C ALA A 59 -17.19 -19.48 17.92
N ASP A 60 -16.79 -19.37 19.19
CA ASP A 60 -16.78 -18.08 19.87
C ASP A 60 -15.65 -17.20 19.31
N VAL A 61 -16.05 -16.10 18.66
CA VAL A 61 -15.18 -15.06 18.10
C VAL A 61 -15.50 -13.70 18.69
N SER A 62 -16.05 -13.66 19.91
CA SER A 62 -16.37 -12.41 20.62
C SER A 62 -15.13 -11.54 20.81
N GLN A 63 -13.97 -12.16 21.04
CA GLN A 63 -12.66 -11.51 21.10
C GLN A 63 -11.81 -11.94 19.89
N ARG A 64 -11.23 -10.97 19.17
CA ARG A 64 -10.25 -11.23 18.10
C ARG A 64 -9.02 -10.37 18.34
N ASP A 65 -7.86 -11.00 18.27
CA ASP A 65 -6.58 -10.31 18.18
C ASP A 65 -6.02 -10.54 16.78
N LEU A 66 -5.83 -9.46 16.03
CA LEU A 66 -5.21 -9.49 14.70
C LEU A 66 -3.71 -9.19 14.77
N SER A 67 -3.20 -8.80 15.94
CA SER A 67 -1.81 -8.42 16.08
C SER A 67 -0.88 -9.59 15.82
N THR A 68 0.28 -9.27 15.24
CA THR A 68 1.31 -10.25 14.92
C THR A 68 2.67 -9.59 14.97
N GLU A 69 3.73 -10.40 14.86
CA GLU A 69 5.10 -9.92 14.75
C GLU A 69 5.67 -10.29 13.38
N VAL A 70 6.42 -9.38 12.76
CA VAL A 70 7.13 -9.60 11.51
C VAL A 70 8.57 -9.13 11.67
N LEU A 71 9.52 -10.08 11.60
CA LEU A 71 10.96 -9.81 11.78
C LEU A 71 11.28 -8.99 13.04
N GLY A 72 10.68 -9.32 14.19
CA GLY A 72 10.87 -8.58 15.45
C GLY A 72 9.97 -7.36 15.65
N ASN A 73 9.18 -6.96 14.64
CA ASN A 73 8.34 -5.77 14.70
C ASN A 73 6.88 -6.16 14.96
N LYS A 74 6.30 -5.65 16.05
CA LYS A 74 4.88 -5.83 16.35
C LYS A 74 4.01 -4.93 15.48
N ILE A 75 3.02 -5.51 14.82
CA ILE A 75 1.99 -4.81 14.04
C ILE A 75 0.60 -5.16 14.54
N SER A 76 -0.34 -4.23 14.39
CA SER A 76 -1.70 -4.35 14.94
C SER A 76 -2.61 -5.30 14.15
N PHE A 77 -2.24 -5.58 12.89
CA PHE A 77 -2.95 -6.49 11.98
C PHE A 77 -2.00 -6.95 10.87
N PRO A 78 -2.25 -8.10 10.20
CA PRO A 78 -1.27 -8.74 9.32
C PRO A 78 -1.25 -8.16 7.90
N VAL A 79 -1.16 -6.83 7.77
CA VAL A 79 -1.07 -6.11 6.49
C VAL A 79 -0.08 -4.95 6.65
N MET A 80 0.85 -4.82 5.71
CA MET A 80 1.84 -3.74 5.65
C MET A 80 1.67 -2.95 4.34
N LEU A 81 2.18 -1.72 4.30
CA LEU A 81 2.21 -0.96 3.05
C LEU A 81 3.41 -1.40 2.21
N ALA A 82 3.11 -1.94 1.02
CA ALA A 82 4.10 -2.37 0.06
C ALA A 82 4.92 -1.18 -0.49
N PRO A 83 6.19 -1.39 -0.86
CA PRO A 83 7.03 -0.32 -1.39
C PRO A 83 6.50 0.15 -2.74
N THR A 84 5.97 1.38 -2.73
CA THR A 84 5.53 2.12 -3.92
C THR A 84 6.25 3.46 -3.87
N GLY A 85 6.76 3.91 -5.02
CA GLY A 85 7.44 5.20 -5.13
C GLY A 85 6.53 6.28 -5.71
N THR A 86 6.99 7.53 -5.67
CA THR A 86 6.34 8.68 -6.29
C THR A 86 4.91 8.96 -5.80
N HIS A 87 4.63 8.78 -4.51
CA HIS A 87 3.28 9.00 -3.95
C HIS A 87 2.78 10.43 -4.14
N GLN A 88 3.69 11.42 -4.29
CA GLN A 88 3.31 12.80 -4.61
C GLN A 88 2.50 12.94 -5.90
N ARG A 89 2.60 11.95 -6.80
CA ARG A 89 1.75 11.88 -7.98
C ARG A 89 0.28 11.61 -7.64
N ALA A 90 0.01 10.87 -6.58
CA ALA A 90 -1.35 10.57 -6.13
C ALA A 90 -1.91 11.61 -5.17
N HIS A 91 -1.06 12.21 -4.31
CA HIS A 91 -1.48 13.20 -3.32
C HIS A 91 -0.31 14.13 -2.96
N PRO A 92 -0.49 15.45 -2.77
CA PRO A 92 0.62 16.38 -2.51
C PRO A 92 1.52 16.02 -1.31
N GLU A 93 0.95 15.45 -0.25
CA GLU A 93 1.73 15.00 0.92
C GLU A 93 2.52 13.69 0.70
N GLY A 94 2.26 12.97 -0.40
CA GLY A 94 2.99 11.79 -0.82
C GLY A 94 3.25 10.76 0.29
N GLU A 95 4.51 10.34 0.39
CA GLU A 95 4.99 9.33 1.33
C GLU A 95 4.81 9.76 2.78
N LEU A 96 4.86 11.07 3.09
CA LEU A 96 4.62 11.56 4.47
C LEU A 96 3.20 11.21 4.95
N ALA A 97 2.19 11.36 4.09
CA ALA A 97 0.83 10.96 4.41
C ALA A 97 0.71 9.43 4.57
N SER A 98 1.38 8.65 3.72
CA SER A 98 1.40 7.18 3.84
C SER A 98 2.07 6.70 5.14
N THR A 99 3.15 7.35 5.56
CA THR A 99 3.85 7.06 6.81
C THR A 99 2.98 7.36 8.02
N LYS A 100 2.33 8.53 8.05
CA LYS A 100 1.36 8.87 9.11
C LYS A 100 0.20 7.88 9.15
N ALA A 101 -0.32 7.48 8.00
CA ALA A 101 -1.39 6.48 7.92
C ALA A 101 -0.95 5.11 8.44
N ALA A 102 0.28 4.68 8.12
CA ALA A 102 0.86 3.45 8.67
C ALA A 102 0.98 3.51 10.20
N GLY A 103 1.42 4.67 10.73
CA GLY A 103 1.48 4.96 12.15
C GLY A 103 0.12 4.85 12.85
N ILE A 104 -0.90 5.51 12.30
CA ILE A 104 -2.29 5.47 12.82
C ILE A 104 -2.85 4.04 12.79
N ALA A 105 -2.59 3.29 11.72
CA ALA A 105 -3.05 1.91 11.57
C ALA A 105 -2.22 0.92 12.41
N GLY A 106 -1.11 1.35 13.02
CA GLY A 106 -0.21 0.51 13.79
C GLY A 106 0.46 -0.58 12.93
N THR A 107 0.88 -0.23 11.71
CA THR A 107 1.59 -1.13 10.80
C THR A 107 2.83 -0.44 10.18
N ILE A 108 3.56 -1.20 9.36
CA ILE A 108 4.84 -0.81 8.77
C ILE A 108 4.63 -0.29 7.35
N LEU A 109 5.32 0.81 7.03
CA LEU A 109 5.56 1.24 5.65
C LEU A 109 6.92 0.72 5.18
N SER A 110 6.95 0.05 4.03
CA SER A 110 8.18 -0.15 3.28
C SER A 110 8.37 1.02 2.32
N LEU A 111 9.37 1.86 2.57
CA LEU A 111 9.70 3.02 1.75
C LEU A 111 10.49 2.58 0.51
N SER A 112 10.07 3.01 -0.68
CA SER A 112 10.79 2.71 -1.93
C SER A 112 12.00 3.63 -2.11
N THR A 113 13.06 3.11 -2.76
CA THR A 113 14.16 3.95 -3.29
C THR A 113 13.67 5.05 -4.24
N ALA A 114 12.52 4.84 -4.91
CA ALA A 114 11.90 5.83 -5.80
C ALA A 114 10.87 6.73 -5.10
N ALA A 115 10.96 6.90 -3.77
CA ALA A 115 10.10 7.80 -3.01
C ALA A 115 10.29 9.27 -3.44
N SER A 116 9.26 10.08 -3.25
CA SER A 116 9.31 11.53 -3.52
C SER A 116 10.04 12.32 -2.43
N TYR A 117 10.16 11.73 -1.23
CA TYR A 117 10.80 12.31 -0.05
C TYR A 117 12.03 11.49 0.34
N SER A 118 12.99 12.14 1.00
CA SER A 118 14.18 11.46 1.52
C SER A 118 13.83 10.50 2.67
N ILE A 119 14.75 9.58 2.98
CA ILE A 119 14.57 8.65 4.11
C ILE A 119 14.45 9.43 5.43
N GLU A 120 15.21 10.52 5.57
CA GLU A 120 15.23 11.40 6.73
C GLU A 120 13.88 12.10 6.91
N GLU A 121 13.36 12.74 5.86
CA GLU A 121 12.05 13.43 5.90
C GLU A 121 10.91 12.46 6.28
N VAL A 122 10.98 11.23 5.78
CA VAL A 122 10.00 10.18 6.12
C VAL A 122 10.18 9.70 7.56
N ALA A 123 11.41 9.55 8.04
CA ALA A 123 11.70 9.13 9.41
C ALA A 123 11.21 10.16 10.45
N GLU A 124 11.25 11.46 10.13
CA GLU A 124 10.77 12.52 11.03
C GLU A 124 9.28 12.40 11.38
N VAL A 125 8.46 11.86 10.48
CA VAL A 125 7.01 11.72 10.68
C VAL A 125 6.59 10.30 11.06
N ALA A 126 7.53 9.36 11.14
CA ALA A 126 7.25 7.96 11.43
C ALA A 126 7.00 7.72 12.92
N THR A 127 5.90 7.03 13.24
CA THR A 127 5.58 6.58 14.60
C THR A 127 5.62 5.05 14.75
N THR A 128 5.90 4.35 13.65
CA THR A 128 6.09 2.90 13.59
C THR A 128 7.41 2.59 12.88
N PRO A 129 7.98 1.38 13.04
CA PRO A 129 9.18 0.99 12.31
C PRO A 129 8.98 1.16 10.80
N LEU A 130 10.01 1.68 10.13
CA LEU A 130 10.08 1.77 8.69
C LEU A 130 10.91 0.63 8.14
N TRP A 131 10.49 0.10 7.00
CA TRP A 131 11.33 -0.77 6.17
C TRP A 131 11.79 0.01 4.95
N PHE A 132 12.91 -0.39 4.35
CA PHE A 132 13.41 0.24 3.14
C PHE A 132 13.57 -0.79 2.03
N GLN A 133 13.01 -0.48 0.87
CA GLN A 133 13.18 -1.23 -0.36
C GLN A 133 14.26 -0.56 -1.20
N LEU A 134 15.43 -1.20 -1.26
CA LEU A 134 16.58 -0.73 -2.04
C LEU A 134 16.50 -1.20 -3.49
N TYR A 135 16.67 -0.29 -4.45
CA TYR A 135 17.04 -0.65 -5.82
C TYR A 135 18.56 -0.78 -5.92
N PHE A 136 19.02 -1.89 -6.48
CA PHE A 136 20.44 -2.11 -6.73
C PHE A 136 20.88 -1.28 -7.93
N PHE A 137 21.76 -0.30 -7.69
CA PHE A 137 22.34 0.50 -8.75
C PHE A 137 23.62 -0.16 -9.30
N LYS A 138 23.98 0.20 -10.54
CA LYS A 138 25.22 -0.28 -11.17
C LYS A 138 26.44 0.17 -10.38
N ASP A 139 26.38 1.40 -9.87
CA ASP A 139 27.36 1.92 -8.93
C ASP A 139 27.06 1.33 -7.54
N ARG A 140 28.03 0.59 -7.01
CA ARG A 140 27.87 -0.11 -5.73
C ARG A 140 27.98 0.84 -4.54
N GLU A 141 28.71 1.94 -4.67
CA GLU A 141 28.84 2.93 -3.61
C GLU A 141 27.47 3.55 -3.28
N LEU A 142 26.60 3.71 -4.29
CA LEU A 142 25.22 4.17 -4.10
C LEU A 142 24.28 3.14 -3.46
N THR A 143 24.71 1.88 -3.33
CA THR A 143 23.90 0.77 -2.78
C THR A 143 24.51 0.25 -1.47
N GLU A 144 25.57 0.88 -0.97
CA GLU A 144 26.20 0.54 0.30
C GLU A 144 25.35 1.10 1.46
N ILE A 145 25.19 0.30 2.52
CA ILE A 145 24.30 0.57 3.67
C ILE A 145 25.13 0.53 4.95
#